data_AF-A0A9J7LN13-F1
#
_entry.id   AF-A0A9J7LN13-F1
#
_cell.length_a   1.000
_cell.length_b   1.000
_cell.length_c   1.000
_cell.angle_alpha   90.00
_cell.angle_beta   90.00
_cell.angle_gamma   90.00
#
_symmetry.space_group_name_H-M   'P 1'
#
loop_
_entity.id
_entity.type
_entity.pdbx_description
1 polymer ?
#
loop_
_entity_poly.entity_id
_entity_poly.type
_entity_poly.pdbx_seq_one_letter_code
_entity_poly.pdbx_strand_id
1 'polypeptide(L)'
;MTRELRRLNPGIFSALPKEFLSNNKNPCWFEKVHGTDVGSRWRERLSDNGTGHFRLTLRCLPYFYIIGMPKCGTSDLYYRITQHPDVVRARRKEPEWWTKGHHQHFELIHHSFSFFNITPLDNHGSLLGEYLDYFGEAAWTIQFQKELTSSGQKVTHDVITGEASTSTIFYNDNWREELWDTPNNEPPILIADLIRAVQPNAKFILTLRNPTERNPTESKFILTLRNPTERLYSDYLFWKFLYVKRSNEDFHARVILSLRIFRQCLRNNSVRSCAYGVSETEDPTAGTVRLRRGLYEVFLRDWLSIFPRDQILVQRLEDHSKDPNTTMTRVLNFLDLGPVRKRADKDAIFGFHTKNSQKKHYDSSGQMLPETRRILNEFYRPYNERLAELLNNTHFLWQKNSSV
;
A
#
# COMPACT_ATOMS: atom_id res chain seq x y z
N MET A 1 -13.67 6.86 -19.20
CA MET A 1 -12.50 6.84 -18.30
C MET A 1 -11.20 6.36 -18.97
N THR A 2 -11.08 5.13 -19.47
CA THR A 2 -9.77 4.58 -19.95
C THR A 2 -9.06 5.39 -21.05
N ARG A 3 -9.79 5.96 -22.02
CA ARG A 3 -9.20 6.81 -23.08
C ARG A 3 -8.58 8.10 -22.51
N GLU A 4 -9.22 8.65 -21.50
CA GLU A 4 -8.79 9.87 -20.82
C GLU A 4 -7.57 9.62 -19.91
N LEU A 5 -7.57 8.51 -19.16
CA LEU A 5 -6.39 8.08 -18.41
C LEU A 5 -5.16 7.90 -19.30
N ARG A 6 -5.35 7.30 -20.49
CA ARG A 6 -4.29 7.15 -21.51
C ARG A 6 -3.76 8.49 -22.00
N ARG A 7 -4.64 9.47 -22.20
CA ARG A 7 -4.26 10.83 -22.61
C ARG A 7 -3.45 11.55 -21.51
N LEU A 8 -3.83 11.37 -20.25
CA LEU A 8 -3.21 12.05 -19.11
C LEU A 8 -1.90 11.41 -18.68
N ASN A 9 -1.70 10.12 -18.92
CA ASN A 9 -0.52 9.37 -18.48
C ASN A 9 0.14 8.59 -19.63
N PRO A 10 0.51 9.26 -20.74
CA PRO A 10 0.99 8.57 -21.94
C PRO A 10 2.23 7.71 -21.67
N GLY A 11 3.13 8.13 -20.77
CA GLY A 11 4.34 7.38 -20.40
C GLY A 11 4.09 6.06 -19.64
N ILE A 12 2.92 5.90 -19.00
CA ILE A 12 2.51 4.62 -18.40
C ILE A 12 2.00 3.70 -19.50
N PHE A 13 1.05 4.20 -20.30
CA PHE A 13 0.31 3.38 -21.23
C PHE A 13 1.08 3.05 -22.52
N SER A 14 2.10 3.82 -22.89
CA SER A 14 3.00 3.52 -24.00
C SER A 14 3.98 2.39 -23.69
N ALA A 15 4.28 2.17 -22.41
CA ALA A 15 5.19 1.13 -21.93
C ALA A 15 4.53 -0.25 -21.80
N LEU A 16 3.19 -0.29 -21.80
CA LEU A 16 2.44 -1.54 -21.69
C LEU A 16 2.47 -2.32 -23.02
N PRO A 17 2.52 -3.66 -22.96
CA PRO A 17 2.43 -4.47 -24.15
C PRO A 17 1.02 -4.39 -24.73
N LYS A 18 0.87 -4.78 -26.01
CA LYS A 18 -0.46 -5.00 -26.60
C LYS A 18 -1.19 -6.15 -25.91
N GLU A 19 -0.45 -7.21 -25.55
CA GLU A 19 -0.96 -8.42 -24.92
C GLU A 19 0.02 -8.90 -23.85
N PHE A 20 -0.52 -9.34 -22.71
CA PHE A 20 0.25 -10.01 -21.66
C PHE A 20 0.36 -11.50 -21.97
N LEU A 21 1.42 -12.15 -21.45
CA LEU A 21 1.58 -13.59 -21.51
C LEU A 21 0.44 -14.29 -20.75
N SER A 22 -0.18 -15.30 -21.37
CA SER A 22 -1.37 -15.98 -20.84
C SER A 22 -1.09 -16.96 -19.70
N ASN A 23 0.15 -17.45 -19.57
CA ASN A 23 0.47 -18.58 -18.70
C ASN A 23 1.19 -18.14 -17.40
N ASN A 24 1.00 -16.89 -16.99
CA ASN A 24 1.61 -16.31 -15.80
C ASN A 24 0.53 -15.64 -14.95
N LYS A 25 0.55 -15.87 -13.63
CA LYS A 25 -0.32 -15.14 -12.68
C LYS A 25 -0.02 -13.65 -12.71
N ASN A 26 1.26 -13.28 -12.62
CA ASN A 26 1.70 -11.90 -12.80
C ASN A 26 1.48 -11.47 -14.27
N PRO A 27 0.96 -10.27 -14.55
CA PRO A 27 0.90 -9.73 -15.90
C PRO A 27 2.32 -9.49 -16.42
N CYS A 28 2.80 -10.35 -17.32
CA CYS A 28 4.18 -10.31 -17.83
C CYS A 28 4.22 -10.18 -19.35
N TRP A 29 5.33 -9.65 -19.88
CA TRP A 29 5.65 -9.58 -21.30
C TRP A 29 7.17 -9.51 -21.51
N PHE A 30 7.61 -9.82 -22.72
CA PHE A 30 9.00 -9.62 -23.10
C PHE A 30 9.20 -8.21 -23.66
N GLU A 31 10.17 -7.50 -23.10
CA GLU A 31 10.63 -6.20 -23.56
C GLU A 31 11.95 -6.35 -24.31
N LYS A 32 12.09 -5.67 -25.45
CA LYS A 32 13.37 -5.57 -26.18
C LYS A 32 14.25 -4.54 -25.48
N VAL A 33 15.47 -4.93 -25.15
CA VAL A 33 16.48 -4.04 -24.57
C VAL A 33 17.65 -3.93 -25.52
N HIS A 34 18.04 -2.70 -25.82
CA HIS A 34 19.22 -2.40 -26.62
C HIS A 34 20.46 -2.44 -25.72
N GLY A 35 21.58 -2.97 -26.25
CA GLY A 35 22.75 -3.39 -25.45
C GLY A 35 23.42 -2.32 -24.56
N THR A 36 23.10 -1.04 -24.76
CA THR A 36 23.62 0.10 -23.98
C THR A 36 22.71 0.56 -22.83
N ASP A 37 21.42 0.23 -22.84
CA ASP A 37 20.40 0.70 -21.86
C ASP A 37 20.27 -0.19 -20.62
N VAL A 38 21.04 -1.26 -20.56
CA VAL A 38 21.00 -2.21 -19.45
C VAL A 38 21.93 -1.70 -18.34
N GLY A 39 21.34 -1.20 -17.24
CA GLY A 39 22.08 -0.95 -16.01
C GLY A 39 23.03 -2.12 -15.72
N SER A 40 24.29 -1.81 -15.38
CA SER A 40 25.44 -2.74 -15.40
C SER A 40 25.18 -4.13 -14.81
N ARG A 41 24.28 -4.22 -13.82
CA ARG A 41 23.90 -5.42 -13.08
C ARG A 41 23.09 -6.47 -13.86
N TRP A 42 22.48 -6.14 -14.99
CA TRP A 42 21.63 -7.07 -15.76
C TRP A 42 22.26 -7.56 -17.07
N ARG A 43 23.47 -7.08 -17.41
CA ARG A 43 24.18 -7.44 -18.65
C ARG A 43 24.55 -8.92 -18.77
N GLU A 44 24.73 -9.63 -17.65
CA GLU A 44 25.17 -11.03 -17.63
C GLU A 44 24.02 -12.05 -17.68
N ARG A 45 22.76 -11.63 -17.53
CA ARG A 45 21.61 -12.52 -17.28
C ARG A 45 20.65 -12.69 -18.47
N LEU A 46 21.05 -12.28 -19.67
CA LEU A 46 20.19 -12.17 -20.85
C LEU A 46 20.54 -13.25 -21.89
N SER A 47 19.53 -13.88 -22.50
CA SER A 47 19.70 -14.82 -23.61
C SER A 47 19.98 -14.07 -24.92
N ASP A 48 21.07 -14.42 -25.59
CA ASP A 48 21.42 -13.86 -26.90
C ASP A 48 20.61 -14.56 -28.00
N ASN A 49 19.90 -13.79 -28.84
CA ASN A 49 18.99 -14.37 -29.84
C ASN A 49 19.68 -14.67 -31.18
N GLY A 50 21.01 -14.74 -31.23
CA GLY A 50 21.78 -15.19 -32.39
C GLY A 50 21.68 -14.31 -33.65
N THR A 51 20.85 -13.26 -33.63
CA THR A 51 20.66 -12.32 -34.74
C THR A 51 20.68 -10.88 -34.22
N GLY A 52 21.86 -10.26 -34.20
CA GLY A 52 22.06 -8.79 -34.19
C GLY A 52 21.29 -7.93 -33.18
N HIS A 53 21.98 -7.49 -32.13
CA HIS A 53 21.83 -6.21 -31.40
C HIS A 53 20.59 -5.91 -30.53
N PHE A 54 19.71 -6.86 -30.18
CA PHE A 54 18.74 -6.64 -29.09
C PHE A 54 18.54 -7.89 -28.23
N ARG A 55 18.37 -7.68 -26.92
CA ARG A 55 18.18 -8.73 -25.90
C ARG A 55 16.74 -8.68 -25.38
N LEU A 56 16.12 -9.82 -25.09
CA LEU A 56 14.78 -9.86 -24.50
C LEU A 56 14.87 -10.00 -22.98
N THR A 57 14.13 -9.16 -22.26
CA THR A 57 13.97 -9.27 -20.80
C THR A 57 12.51 -9.49 -20.44
N LEU A 58 12.24 -10.37 -19.48
CA LEU A 58 10.88 -10.54 -18.96
C LEU A 58 10.57 -9.38 -18.00
N ARG A 59 9.50 -8.64 -18.27
CA ARG A 59 8.92 -7.66 -17.36
C ARG A 59 7.64 -8.22 -16.79
N CYS A 60 7.41 -8.00 -15.50
CA CYS A 60 6.21 -8.44 -14.81
C CYS A 60 5.71 -7.34 -13.88
N LEU A 61 4.43 -7.02 -13.97
CA LEU A 61 3.73 -6.23 -12.96
C LEU A 61 3.44 -7.09 -11.73
N PRO A 62 3.31 -6.51 -10.52
CA PRO A 62 2.97 -7.28 -9.33
C PRO A 62 1.57 -7.90 -9.46
N TYR A 63 1.43 -9.14 -8.99
CA TYR A 63 0.16 -9.84 -8.92
C TYR A 63 -0.75 -9.31 -7.79
N PHE A 64 -0.14 -8.88 -6.68
CA PHE A 64 -0.87 -8.37 -5.52
C PHE A 64 -0.27 -7.10 -4.92
N TYR A 65 -1.11 -6.37 -4.21
CA TYR A 65 -0.79 -5.12 -3.53
C TYR A 65 -1.33 -5.14 -2.10
N ILE A 66 -0.46 -4.86 -1.12
CA ILE A 66 -0.91 -4.51 0.24
C ILE A 66 -1.04 -2.99 0.30
N ILE A 67 -2.24 -2.49 0.03
CA ILE A 67 -2.48 -1.06 -0.24
C ILE A 67 -2.65 -0.21 1.01
N GLY A 68 -2.75 -0.83 2.18
CA GLY A 68 -2.91 -0.11 3.43
C GLY A 68 -3.34 -0.98 4.62
N MET A 69 -3.59 -0.36 5.76
CA MET A 69 -3.29 1.06 6.04
C MET A 69 -1.87 1.21 6.67
N PRO A 70 -1.31 2.42 6.79
CA PRO A 70 -0.04 2.61 7.49
C PRO A 70 -0.15 2.20 8.95
N LYS A 71 0.97 1.72 9.51
CA LYS A 71 1.03 1.09 10.84
C LYS A 71 0.26 -0.23 10.93
N CYS A 72 -0.24 -0.77 9.79
CA CYS A 72 -1.20 -1.86 9.74
C CYS A 72 -0.73 -3.31 9.88
N GLY A 73 0.45 -3.52 10.47
CA GLY A 73 1.10 -4.82 10.37
C GLY A 73 1.39 -5.23 8.92
N THR A 74 1.29 -4.30 7.96
CA THR A 74 1.50 -4.57 6.52
C THR A 74 2.91 -5.05 6.24
N SER A 75 3.91 -4.57 7.00
CA SER A 75 5.28 -5.07 6.93
C SER A 75 5.42 -6.51 7.41
N ASP A 76 4.67 -6.91 8.43
CA ASP A 76 4.67 -8.28 8.96
C ASP A 76 3.93 -9.21 7.99
N LEU A 77 2.76 -8.78 7.51
CA LEU A 77 2.01 -9.48 6.47
C LEU A 77 2.83 -9.69 5.19
N TYR A 78 3.44 -8.62 4.66
CA TYR A 78 4.31 -8.73 3.48
C TYR A 78 5.46 -9.70 3.73
N TYR A 79 6.08 -9.63 4.91
CA TYR A 79 7.14 -10.56 5.26
C TYR A 79 6.64 -12.01 5.20
N ARG A 80 5.55 -12.34 5.88
CA ARG A 80 4.96 -13.69 5.92
C ARG A 80 4.60 -14.20 4.53
N ILE A 81 3.94 -13.38 3.71
CA ILE A 81 3.61 -13.75 2.32
C ILE A 81 4.89 -14.10 1.53
N THR A 82 5.95 -13.30 1.68
CA THR A 82 7.25 -13.54 1.01
C THR A 82 8.06 -14.70 1.60
N GLN A 83 7.55 -15.43 2.59
CA GLN A 83 8.14 -16.70 3.04
C GLN A 83 7.52 -17.91 2.32
N HIS A 84 6.45 -17.71 1.55
CA HIS A 84 5.87 -18.77 0.73
C HIS A 84 6.81 -19.12 -0.44
N PRO A 85 7.05 -20.42 -0.74
CA PRO A 85 7.99 -20.84 -1.78
C PRO A 85 7.63 -20.32 -3.18
N ASP A 86 6.33 -20.17 -3.46
CA ASP A 86 5.83 -19.64 -4.74
C ASP A 86 5.67 -18.10 -4.74
N VAL A 87 6.35 -17.39 -3.83
CA VAL A 87 6.35 -15.93 -3.81
C VAL A 87 7.78 -15.40 -3.87
N VAL A 88 8.08 -14.62 -4.90
CA VAL A 88 9.36 -13.92 -5.02
C VAL A 88 9.22 -12.50 -4.47
N ARG A 89 10.03 -12.19 -3.46
CA ARG A 89 10.08 -10.88 -2.83
C ARG A 89 10.57 -9.81 -3.83
N ALA A 90 9.80 -8.73 -3.98
CA ALA A 90 10.26 -7.56 -4.74
C ALA A 90 11.47 -6.89 -4.07
N ARG A 91 12.31 -6.22 -4.88
CA ARG A 91 13.54 -5.52 -4.41
C ARG A 91 13.23 -4.55 -3.28
N ARG A 92 12.08 -3.87 -3.35
CA ARG A 92 11.60 -2.92 -2.36
C ARG A 92 10.15 -3.26 -2.01
N LYS A 93 9.85 -3.32 -0.70
CA LYS A 93 8.50 -3.58 -0.18
C LYS A 93 7.52 -2.47 -0.58
N GLU A 94 7.93 -1.21 -0.45
CA GLU A 94 7.09 -0.03 -0.70
C GLU A 94 7.78 0.82 -1.78
N PRO A 95 7.62 0.50 -3.07
CA PRO A 95 8.07 1.37 -4.16
C PRO A 95 7.44 2.75 -4.09
N GLU A 96 6.20 2.87 -3.57
CA GLU A 96 5.42 4.10 -3.47
C GLU A 96 5.21 4.82 -4.82
N TRP A 97 5.43 4.10 -5.93
CA TRP A 97 5.46 4.65 -7.29
C TRP A 97 4.14 5.26 -7.73
N TRP A 98 3.02 4.59 -7.44
CA TRP A 98 1.66 5.10 -7.69
C TRP A 98 1.32 6.36 -6.91
N THR A 99 2.07 6.67 -5.84
CA THR A 99 1.71 7.73 -4.88
C THR A 99 2.64 8.95 -4.98
N LYS A 100 3.96 8.80 -4.85
CA LYS A 100 4.90 9.94 -4.68
C LYS A 100 5.29 10.67 -5.97
N GLY A 101 4.37 10.79 -6.92
CA GLY A 101 4.58 11.59 -8.14
C GLY A 101 5.60 11.02 -9.12
N HIS A 102 6.08 9.79 -8.90
CA HIS A 102 6.99 9.10 -9.82
C HIS A 102 6.35 8.81 -11.17
N HIS A 103 5.02 8.73 -11.25
CA HIS A 103 4.28 8.53 -12.49
C HIS A 103 3.85 9.85 -13.18
N GLN A 104 4.13 11.01 -12.57
CA GLN A 104 3.71 12.34 -13.05
C GLN A 104 4.88 13.23 -13.49
N HIS A 105 6.13 12.77 -13.33
CA HIS A 105 7.35 13.52 -13.67
C HIS A 105 7.62 13.55 -15.18
N PHE A 106 6.86 14.34 -15.94
CA PHE A 106 7.27 14.66 -17.32
C PHE A 106 7.16 16.15 -17.72
N GLU A 107 6.57 17.04 -16.91
CA GLU A 107 6.43 18.45 -17.33
C GLU A 107 7.03 19.53 -16.43
N LEU A 108 7.50 19.24 -15.20
CA LEU A 108 7.95 20.29 -14.26
C LEU A 108 9.46 20.36 -13.99
N ILE A 109 10.28 19.46 -14.54
CA ILE A 109 11.75 19.52 -14.35
C ILE A 109 12.38 20.69 -15.12
N HIS A 110 11.69 21.34 -16.07
CA HIS A 110 12.31 22.41 -16.84
C HIS A 110 12.45 23.76 -16.12
N HIS A 111 11.87 23.98 -14.92
CA HIS A 111 11.86 25.34 -14.38
C HIS A 111 12.16 25.60 -12.89
N SER A 112 12.33 24.63 -11.97
CA SER A 112 12.38 25.05 -10.54
C SER A 112 13.24 24.34 -9.49
N PHE A 113 14.06 23.32 -9.77
CA PHE A 113 14.86 22.72 -8.68
C PHE A 113 16.31 22.34 -9.05
N SER A 114 17.21 23.31 -8.93
CA SER A 114 18.68 23.13 -8.87
C SER A 114 19.21 22.82 -7.44
N PHE A 115 18.40 22.27 -6.52
CA PHE A 115 18.77 22.21 -5.09
C PHE A 115 18.91 20.82 -4.45
N PHE A 116 18.62 19.73 -5.18
CA PHE A 116 19.05 18.40 -4.76
C PHE A 116 19.84 17.75 -5.89
N ASN A 117 21.12 17.47 -5.65
CA ASN A 117 21.93 16.58 -6.49
C ASN A 117 21.40 15.13 -6.35
N ILE A 118 20.16 14.91 -6.76
CA ILE A 118 19.74 13.61 -7.26
C ILE A 118 20.24 13.62 -8.69
N THR A 119 21.38 12.97 -8.93
CA THR A 119 21.78 12.61 -10.29
C THR A 119 20.56 11.94 -10.93
N PRO A 120 20.05 12.43 -12.07
CA PRO A 120 19.07 11.70 -12.84
C PRO A 120 19.63 10.29 -13.01
N LEU A 121 18.89 9.26 -12.56
CA LEU A 121 19.16 7.94 -13.09
C LEU A 121 18.94 8.10 -14.60
N ASP A 122 20.00 7.84 -15.36
CA ASP A 122 20.12 8.18 -16.77
C ASP A 122 18.80 8.01 -17.54
N ASN A 123 18.40 9.10 -18.22
CA ASN A 123 17.45 9.11 -19.31
C ASN A 123 17.59 7.81 -20.12
N HIS A 124 16.54 6.97 -20.19
CA HIS A 124 16.22 6.02 -21.29
C HIS A 124 15.05 5.05 -20.94
N GLY A 125 14.45 5.10 -19.74
CA GLY A 125 13.27 4.28 -19.37
C GLY A 125 11.93 5.00 -19.50
N SER A 126 10.85 4.28 -19.85
CA SER A 126 9.49 4.77 -19.63
C SER A 126 9.22 4.96 -18.12
N LEU A 127 8.32 5.88 -17.72
CA LEU A 127 7.99 6.07 -16.29
C LEU A 127 7.55 4.75 -15.62
N LEU A 128 6.91 3.85 -16.37
CA LEU A 128 6.55 2.51 -15.91
C LEU A 128 7.76 1.55 -15.83
N GLY A 129 8.76 1.72 -16.69
CA GLY A 129 10.01 0.96 -16.65
C GLY A 129 10.72 1.06 -15.29
N GLU A 130 10.79 2.27 -14.72
CA GLU A 130 11.37 2.49 -13.38
C GLU A 130 10.60 1.73 -12.29
N TYR A 131 9.28 1.64 -12.41
CA TYR A 131 8.46 0.84 -11.51
C TYR A 131 8.75 -0.65 -11.65
N LEU A 132 8.84 -1.14 -12.89
CA LEU A 132 9.11 -2.53 -13.21
C LEU A 132 10.49 -2.99 -12.75
N ASP A 133 11.47 -2.08 -12.65
CA ASP A 133 12.80 -2.39 -12.12
C ASP A 133 12.79 -2.83 -10.65
N TYR A 134 11.77 -2.45 -9.85
CA TYR A 134 11.60 -3.00 -8.50
C TYR A 134 11.25 -4.49 -8.50
N PHE A 135 10.76 -5.01 -9.62
CA PHE A 135 10.36 -6.41 -9.82
C PHE A 135 11.30 -7.17 -10.76
N GLY A 136 12.38 -6.55 -11.26
CA GLY A 136 13.30 -7.19 -12.21
C GLY A 136 13.89 -8.52 -11.71
N GLU A 137 14.30 -8.59 -10.43
CA GLU A 137 14.79 -9.85 -9.83
C GLU A 137 13.68 -10.90 -9.74
N ALA A 138 12.46 -10.48 -9.41
CA ALA A 138 11.32 -11.38 -9.36
C ALA A 138 10.92 -11.90 -10.74
N ALA A 139 10.88 -11.02 -11.75
CA ALA A 139 10.59 -11.40 -13.13
C ALA A 139 11.64 -12.39 -13.67
N TRP A 140 12.92 -12.15 -13.38
CA TRP A 140 13.98 -13.09 -13.73
C TRP A 140 13.77 -14.47 -13.06
N THR A 141 13.48 -14.50 -11.75
CA THR A 141 13.18 -15.77 -11.07
C THR A 141 11.97 -16.48 -11.65
N ILE A 142 10.87 -15.76 -11.95
CA ILE A 142 9.66 -16.29 -12.60
C ILE A 142 9.98 -16.89 -13.97
N GLN A 143 10.90 -16.29 -14.73
CA GLN A 143 11.29 -16.78 -16.05
C GLN A 143 11.96 -18.17 -15.98
N PHE A 144 12.82 -18.38 -14.97
CA PHE A 144 13.69 -19.56 -14.87
C PHE A 144 13.22 -20.62 -13.88
N GLN A 145 12.31 -20.31 -12.96
CA GLN A 145 11.55 -21.30 -12.20
C GLN A 145 10.41 -21.87 -13.05
N LYS A 146 10.74 -22.56 -14.15
CA LYS A 146 9.80 -23.43 -14.86
C LYS A 146 10.30 -24.86 -14.68
N GLU A 147 9.54 -25.67 -13.95
CA GLU A 147 9.86 -27.10 -13.79
C GLU A 147 9.41 -27.85 -15.03
N LEU A 148 10.18 -28.87 -15.39
CA LEU A 148 9.73 -29.87 -16.34
C LEU A 148 9.00 -30.94 -15.54
N THR A 149 7.77 -31.28 -15.94
CA THR A 149 7.14 -32.53 -15.52
C THR A 149 8.02 -33.72 -15.91
N SER A 150 7.77 -34.88 -15.30
CA SER A 150 8.39 -36.16 -15.67
C SER A 150 8.18 -36.54 -17.15
N SER A 151 7.16 -35.98 -17.81
CA SER A 151 6.88 -36.14 -19.24
C SER A 151 7.56 -35.09 -20.13
N GLY A 152 8.43 -34.23 -19.56
CA GLY A 152 9.13 -33.19 -20.30
C GLY A 152 8.27 -31.98 -20.67
N GLN A 153 7.01 -31.92 -20.24
CA GLN A 153 6.19 -30.70 -20.40
C GLN A 153 6.67 -29.63 -19.42
N LYS A 154 6.92 -28.42 -19.94
CA LYS A 154 7.15 -27.22 -19.11
C LYS A 154 5.88 -26.94 -18.30
N VAL A 155 5.97 -27.08 -16.98
CA VAL A 155 4.97 -26.55 -16.06
C VAL A 155 5.33 -25.09 -15.83
N THR A 156 4.36 -24.21 -16.06
CA THR A 156 4.45 -22.85 -15.55
C THR A 156 4.19 -22.89 -14.06
N HIS A 157 5.19 -22.55 -13.26
CA HIS A 157 4.95 -22.33 -11.85
C HIS A 157 4.09 -21.09 -11.66
N ASP A 158 3.16 -21.22 -10.73
CA ASP A 158 2.27 -20.20 -10.20
C ASP A 158 3.00 -19.18 -9.31
N VAL A 159 4.27 -18.90 -9.59
CA VAL A 159 5.11 -18.01 -8.78
C VAL A 159 4.66 -16.57 -8.98
N ILE A 160 4.42 -15.87 -7.87
CA ILE A 160 3.94 -14.49 -7.87
C ILE A 160 4.92 -13.53 -7.20
N THR A 161 4.80 -12.25 -7.54
CA THR A 161 5.42 -11.15 -6.80
C THR A 161 4.38 -10.09 -6.48
N GLY A 162 4.69 -9.20 -5.54
CA GLY A 162 3.77 -8.18 -5.09
C GLY A 162 4.47 -7.04 -4.36
N GLU A 163 3.73 -5.98 -4.07
CA GLU A 163 4.20 -4.83 -3.29
C GLU A 163 3.28 -4.52 -2.10
N ALA A 164 3.70 -3.58 -1.25
CA ALA A 164 2.99 -3.24 -0.02
C ALA A 164 3.00 -1.74 0.34
N SER A 165 2.91 -0.86 -0.66
CA SER A 165 2.84 0.59 -0.46
C SER A 165 1.53 0.99 0.23
N THR A 166 1.62 1.25 1.55
CA THR A 166 0.42 1.54 2.37
C THR A 166 -0.27 2.86 2.08
N SER A 167 0.37 3.75 1.31
CA SER A 167 -0.20 5.00 0.83
C SER A 167 -1.17 4.82 -0.33
N THR A 168 -1.09 3.71 -1.06
CA THR A 168 -1.83 3.50 -2.33
C THR A 168 -3.33 3.67 -2.16
N ILE A 169 -3.91 3.27 -1.02
CA ILE A 169 -5.37 3.33 -0.82
C ILE A 169 -5.92 4.75 -0.66
N PHE A 170 -5.16 5.68 -0.06
CA PHE A 170 -5.66 7.01 0.30
C PHE A 170 -4.93 8.16 -0.40
N TYR A 171 -3.73 7.92 -0.94
CA TYR A 171 -2.91 8.99 -1.46
C TYR A 171 -3.47 9.53 -2.75
N ASN A 172 -3.61 10.84 -2.78
CA ASN A 172 -4.33 11.55 -3.82
C ASN A 172 -3.90 13.02 -3.82
N ASP A 173 -2.65 13.29 -3.41
CA ASP A 173 -2.23 14.67 -3.15
C ASP A 173 -1.67 15.34 -4.41
N ASN A 174 -1.18 14.56 -5.38
CA ASN A 174 -0.68 15.06 -6.67
C ASN A 174 -1.81 15.31 -7.67
N TRP A 175 -2.92 15.79 -7.13
CA TRP A 175 -4.15 16.05 -7.85
C TRP A 175 -4.07 17.45 -8.37
N ARG A 176 -4.07 17.60 -9.70
CA ARG A 176 -4.26 18.92 -10.29
C ARG A 176 -5.73 19.27 -10.15
N GLU A 177 -6.11 19.83 -9.00
CA GLU A 177 -7.47 20.38 -8.77
C GLU A 177 -7.89 21.30 -9.93
N GLU A 178 -6.90 21.97 -10.54
CA GLU A 178 -7.02 22.85 -11.70
C GLU A 178 -7.49 22.15 -13.01
N LEU A 179 -7.35 20.83 -13.13
CA LEU A 179 -7.66 20.11 -14.39
C LEU A 179 -9.07 19.54 -14.43
N TRP A 180 -9.83 19.58 -13.33
CA TRP A 180 -11.15 18.94 -13.26
C TRP A 180 -12.15 19.75 -12.46
N ASP A 181 -13.05 20.43 -13.18
CA ASP A 181 -14.21 21.10 -12.59
C ASP A 181 -15.25 20.07 -12.16
N THR A 182 -15.28 19.72 -10.88
CA THR A 182 -16.31 18.85 -10.31
C THR A 182 -17.20 19.63 -9.34
N PRO A 183 -18.53 19.40 -9.33
CA PRO A 183 -19.47 20.21 -8.54
C PRO A 183 -19.20 20.26 -7.02
N ASN A 184 -18.47 19.29 -6.47
CA ASN A 184 -18.22 19.13 -5.03
C ASN A 184 -16.73 19.16 -4.67
N ASN A 185 -15.87 19.63 -5.57
CA ASN A 185 -14.40 19.56 -5.45
C ASN A 185 -13.93 18.15 -5.06
N GLU A 186 -14.61 17.17 -5.65
CA GLU A 186 -14.42 15.77 -5.34
C GLU A 186 -13.45 15.15 -6.33
N PRO A 187 -12.63 14.20 -5.89
CA PRO A 187 -11.66 13.60 -6.76
C PRO A 187 -12.28 12.81 -7.94
N PRO A 188 -12.20 13.22 -9.24
CA PRO A 188 -12.74 12.41 -10.36
C PRO A 188 -11.96 11.13 -10.74
N ILE A 189 -10.64 11.08 -10.52
CA ILE A 189 -9.77 9.97 -10.99
C ILE A 189 -8.81 9.52 -9.90
N LEU A 190 -9.04 8.36 -9.29
CA LEU A 190 -8.20 7.80 -8.23
C LEU A 190 -6.99 7.02 -8.76
N ILE A 191 -6.02 6.79 -7.88
CA ILE A 191 -4.97 5.78 -8.14
C ILE A 191 -5.58 4.43 -8.49
N ALA A 192 -6.70 4.07 -7.87
CA ALA A 192 -7.43 2.84 -8.18
C ALA A 192 -7.88 2.79 -9.65
N ASP A 193 -8.32 3.91 -10.24
CA ASP A 193 -8.69 3.98 -11.67
C ASP A 193 -7.48 3.74 -12.57
N LEU A 194 -6.33 4.33 -12.22
CA LEU A 194 -5.07 4.12 -12.93
C LEU A 194 -4.65 2.65 -12.87
N ILE A 195 -4.65 2.05 -11.68
CA ILE A 195 -4.31 0.63 -11.52
C ILE A 195 -5.31 -0.24 -12.27
N ARG A 196 -6.62 0.04 -12.24
CA ARG A 196 -7.65 -0.74 -12.95
C ARG A 196 -7.42 -0.71 -14.47
N ALA A 197 -7.01 0.44 -15.01
CA ALA A 197 -6.73 0.60 -16.43
C ALA A 197 -5.46 -0.15 -16.88
N VAL A 198 -4.51 -0.36 -15.98
CA VAL A 198 -3.24 -1.07 -16.25
C VAL A 198 -3.36 -2.57 -15.94
N GLN A 199 -4.01 -2.92 -14.84
CA GLN A 199 -4.14 -4.27 -14.28
C GLN A 199 -5.56 -4.51 -13.75
N PRO A 200 -6.53 -4.83 -14.63
CA PRO A 200 -7.90 -5.03 -14.21
C PRO A 200 -8.06 -6.16 -13.20
N ASN A 201 -7.21 -7.19 -13.26
CA ASN A 201 -7.27 -8.38 -12.41
C ASN A 201 -6.35 -8.32 -11.17
N ALA A 202 -5.83 -7.15 -10.81
CA ALA A 202 -4.98 -6.98 -9.64
C ALA A 202 -5.69 -7.38 -8.34
N LYS A 203 -4.95 -8.01 -7.41
CA LYS A 203 -5.47 -8.40 -6.09
C LYS A 203 -4.98 -7.45 -5.00
N PHE A 204 -5.88 -6.99 -4.14
CA PHE A 204 -5.58 -6.01 -3.10
C PHE A 204 -5.82 -6.60 -1.71
N ILE A 205 -4.90 -6.33 -0.80
CA ILE A 205 -5.03 -6.68 0.61
C ILE A 205 -5.00 -5.40 1.43
N LEU A 206 -6.04 -5.22 2.25
CA LEU A 206 -6.19 -4.11 3.17
C LEU A 206 -6.23 -4.67 4.61
N THR A 207 -5.31 -4.24 5.46
CA THR A 207 -5.31 -4.61 6.88
C THR A 207 -5.76 -3.47 7.79
N LEU A 208 -6.64 -3.77 8.75
CA LEU A 208 -7.26 -2.86 9.74
C LEU A 208 -7.20 -3.50 11.16
N ARG A 209 -7.43 -2.77 12.29
CA ARG A 209 -7.55 -3.34 13.67
C ARG A 209 -8.17 -2.32 14.67
N ASN A 210 -8.50 -2.78 15.89
CA ASN A 210 -8.99 -2.13 17.12
C ASN A 210 -7.90 -2.10 18.23
N PRO A 211 -7.90 -1.13 19.19
CA PRO A 211 -7.24 -1.25 20.48
C PRO A 211 -7.72 -2.47 21.27
N THR A 212 -6.76 -3.23 21.77
CA THR A 212 -6.93 -4.07 22.95
C THR A 212 -6.29 -3.32 24.12
N GLU A 213 -7.06 -3.04 25.18
CA GLU A 213 -6.49 -2.72 26.49
C GLU A 213 -5.61 -3.89 26.94
N ARG A 214 -4.45 -3.56 27.50
CA ARG A 214 -3.61 -4.53 28.19
C ARG A 214 -3.76 -4.38 29.68
N ASN A 215 -3.70 -5.52 30.35
CA ASN A 215 -3.57 -5.62 31.78
C ASN A 215 -2.29 -4.85 32.23
N PRO A 216 -2.36 -3.92 33.20
CA PRO A 216 -1.21 -3.11 33.63
C PRO A 216 0.00 -3.90 34.14
N THR A 217 -0.20 -5.18 34.47
CA THR A 217 0.82 -6.08 35.04
C THR A 217 1.55 -6.94 34.01
N GLU A 218 1.13 -6.94 32.74
CA GLU A 218 1.83 -7.68 31.68
C GLU A 218 2.67 -6.75 30.79
N SER A 219 3.91 -6.54 31.21
CA SER A 219 4.95 -5.78 30.51
C SER A 219 5.44 -6.48 29.23
N LYS A 220 4.57 -6.69 28.25
CA LYS A 220 4.95 -7.10 26.89
C LYS A 220 4.32 -6.18 25.85
N PHE A 221 4.71 -4.91 25.76
CA PHE A 221 4.28 -3.92 24.75
C PHE A 221 4.49 -4.41 23.29
N ILE A 222 3.42 -4.84 22.61
CA ILE A 222 3.35 -5.21 21.19
C ILE A 222 2.25 -4.31 20.60
N LEU A 223 2.68 -3.19 20.04
CA LEU A 223 1.86 -2.36 19.17
C LEU A 223 1.60 -3.09 17.87
N THR A 224 0.39 -3.03 17.32
CA THR A 224 0.15 -3.28 15.87
C THR A 224 -1.32 -3.08 15.49
N LEU A 225 -1.84 -1.84 15.46
CA LEU A 225 -3.18 -1.33 15.02
C LEU A 225 -4.41 -1.31 15.92
N ARG A 226 -5.37 -0.49 15.50
CA ARG A 226 -5.95 0.50 16.38
C ARG A 226 -7.15 1.11 15.65
N ASN A 227 -8.29 1.18 16.34
CA ASN A 227 -9.35 2.17 16.13
C ASN A 227 -8.71 3.44 15.57
N PRO A 228 -9.30 4.11 14.58
CA PRO A 228 -8.67 5.23 13.89
C PRO A 228 -8.10 6.31 14.85
N THR A 229 -8.71 6.51 16.02
CA THR A 229 -8.19 7.30 17.16
C THR A 229 -6.79 6.88 17.59
N GLU A 230 -6.62 5.58 17.83
CA GLU A 230 -5.40 4.97 18.30
C GLU A 230 -4.35 4.91 17.17
N ARG A 231 -4.76 4.68 15.92
CA ARG A 231 -3.87 4.74 14.76
C ARG A 231 -3.25 6.12 14.66
N LEU A 232 -4.06 7.16 14.77
CA LEU A 232 -3.63 8.56 14.76
C LEU A 232 -2.60 8.85 15.86
N TYR A 233 -2.80 8.32 17.06
CA TYR A 233 -1.82 8.48 18.15
C TYR A 233 -0.51 7.73 17.88
N SER A 234 -0.57 6.50 17.35
CA SER A 234 0.65 5.75 16.95
C SER A 234 1.43 6.49 15.89
N ASP A 235 0.70 7.17 15.02
CA ASP A 235 1.23 7.91 13.88
C ASP A 235 2.00 9.14 14.35
N TYR A 236 1.39 9.94 15.23
CA TYR A 236 2.02 11.07 15.92
C TYR A 236 3.34 10.67 16.61
N LEU A 237 3.34 9.53 17.32
CA LEU A 237 4.53 9.05 18.02
C LEU A 237 5.64 8.56 17.08
N PHE A 238 5.31 8.12 15.86
CA PHE A 238 6.27 7.55 14.91
C PHE A 238 7.18 8.61 14.26
N TRP A 239 6.65 9.78 13.90
CA TRP A 239 7.40 10.78 13.12
C TRP A 239 8.32 11.62 14.00
N LYS A 240 9.54 11.15 14.28
CA LYS A 240 10.54 11.74 15.22
C LYS A 240 11.24 13.04 14.77
N PHE A 241 11.02 13.50 13.54
CA PHE A 241 11.94 14.42 12.84
C PHE A 241 11.86 15.91 13.18
N LEU A 242 11.19 16.32 14.24
CA LEU A 242 10.98 17.74 14.51
C LEU A 242 11.24 18.04 15.97
N TYR A 243 12.01 19.09 16.20
CA TYR A 243 12.47 19.66 17.47
C TYR A 243 11.34 20.12 18.43
N VAL A 244 10.16 19.50 18.33
CA VAL A 244 8.99 19.75 19.18
C VAL A 244 8.99 18.73 20.32
N LYS A 245 8.92 19.23 21.56
CA LYS A 245 8.74 18.41 22.76
C LYS A 245 7.36 17.75 22.71
N ARG A 246 7.33 16.43 22.49
CA ARG A 246 6.09 15.64 22.42
C ARG A 246 5.50 15.48 23.81
N SER A 247 4.19 15.67 23.91
CA SER A 247 3.40 15.24 25.05
C SER A 247 1.99 14.84 24.60
N ASN A 248 1.26 14.22 25.50
CA ASN A 248 -0.16 13.97 25.32
C ASN A 248 -0.99 15.27 25.24
N GLU A 249 -0.55 16.37 25.86
CA GLU A 249 -1.13 17.71 25.66
C GLU A 249 -0.85 18.28 24.26
N ASP A 250 0.39 18.17 23.75
CA ASP A 250 0.69 18.56 22.36
C ASP A 250 -0.16 17.76 21.39
N PHE A 251 -0.25 16.43 21.56
CA PHE A 251 -1.15 15.61 20.74
C PHE A 251 -2.61 16.09 20.81
N HIS A 252 -3.11 16.42 22.00
CA HIS A 252 -4.46 16.97 22.15
C HIS A 252 -4.64 18.27 21.37
N ALA A 253 -3.74 19.24 21.52
CA ALA A 253 -3.81 20.53 20.82
C ALA A 253 -3.83 20.34 19.29
N ARG A 254 -2.97 19.46 18.76
CA ARG A 254 -2.91 19.15 17.32
C ARG A 254 -4.17 18.46 16.82
N VAL A 255 -4.77 17.58 17.63
CA VAL A 255 -6.07 16.95 17.33
C VAL A 255 -7.18 17.98 17.22
N ILE A 256 -7.28 18.92 18.18
CA ILE A 256 -8.28 19.98 18.16
C ILE A 256 -8.11 20.87 16.92
N LEU A 257 -6.87 21.25 16.58
CA LEU A 257 -6.59 22.02 15.38
C LEU A 257 -6.99 21.25 14.10
N SER A 258 -6.60 19.98 14.00
CA SER A 258 -6.92 19.14 12.84
C SER A 258 -8.43 18.94 12.66
N LEU A 259 -9.18 18.78 13.75
CA LEU A 259 -10.64 18.70 13.72
C LEU A 259 -11.28 20.02 13.29
N ARG A 260 -10.74 21.17 13.73
CA ARG A 260 -11.21 22.49 13.31
C ARG A 260 -11.03 22.68 11.81
N ILE A 261 -9.84 22.37 11.29
CA ILE A 261 -9.53 22.42 9.85
C ILE A 261 -10.47 21.51 9.07
N PHE A 262 -10.65 20.25 9.52
CA PHE A 262 -11.53 19.32 8.84
C PHE A 262 -13.00 19.78 8.84
N ARG A 263 -13.51 20.31 9.96
CA ARG A 263 -14.87 20.88 10.04
C ARG A 263 -15.04 22.11 9.16
N GLN A 264 -14.00 22.92 9.00
CA GLN A 264 -14.03 24.06 8.08
C GLN A 264 -14.12 23.59 6.63
N CYS A 265 -13.37 22.56 6.24
CA CYS A 265 -13.48 21.96 4.91
C CYS A 265 -14.92 21.48 4.62
N LEU A 266 -15.55 20.79 5.58
CA LEU A 266 -16.91 20.27 5.44
C LEU A 266 -18.01 21.32 5.25
N ARG A 267 -17.72 22.62 5.45
CA ARG A 267 -18.71 23.68 5.20
C ARG A 267 -19.02 23.86 3.73
N ASN A 268 -18.02 23.64 2.87
CA ASN A 268 -18.10 23.91 1.44
C ASN A 268 -17.87 22.65 0.59
N ASN A 269 -17.46 21.54 1.21
CA ASN A 269 -17.02 20.34 0.51
C ASN A 269 -17.64 19.09 1.12
N SER A 270 -17.72 18.03 0.32
CA SER A 270 -18.16 16.73 0.82
C SER A 270 -17.10 16.09 1.75
N VAL A 271 -17.52 15.08 2.50
CA VAL A 271 -16.60 14.23 3.29
C VAL A 271 -15.50 13.65 2.41
N ARG A 272 -15.84 13.22 1.19
CA ARG A 272 -14.91 12.61 0.23
C ARG A 272 -13.88 13.61 -0.24
N SER A 273 -14.30 14.83 -0.61
CA SER A 273 -13.38 15.92 -0.93
C SER A 273 -12.43 16.23 0.23
N CYS A 274 -12.96 16.39 1.45
CA CYS A 274 -12.11 16.67 2.61
C CYS A 274 -11.16 15.52 2.97
N ALA A 275 -11.56 14.26 2.74
CA ALA A 275 -10.71 13.10 2.98
C ALA A 275 -9.49 13.04 2.04
N TYR A 276 -9.67 13.49 0.79
CA TYR A 276 -8.67 13.42 -0.27
C TYR A 276 -7.93 14.74 -0.58
N GLY A 277 -8.37 15.88 -0.06
CA GLY A 277 -7.77 17.20 -0.37
C GLY A 277 -6.27 17.34 -0.01
N VAL A 278 -5.64 18.41 -0.48
CA VAL A 278 -4.17 18.58 -0.42
C VAL A 278 -3.56 18.45 0.99
N SER A 279 -2.42 17.75 1.05
CA SER A 279 -1.66 17.34 2.25
C SER A 279 -0.91 18.46 2.98
N GLU A 280 -0.92 19.72 2.54
CA GLU A 280 -0.24 20.80 3.29
C GLU A 280 -0.80 20.95 4.72
N THR A 281 -2.05 20.54 4.94
CA THR A 281 -2.71 20.47 6.26
C THR A 281 -2.36 19.22 7.09
N GLU A 282 -1.63 18.24 6.53
CA GLU A 282 -1.18 16.99 7.19
C GLU A 282 0.34 16.94 7.42
N ASP A 283 1.08 18.01 7.13
CA ASP A 283 2.50 18.09 7.47
C ASP A 283 2.66 18.10 9.02
N PRO A 284 3.31 17.10 9.63
CA PRO A 284 3.62 17.12 11.06
C PRO A 284 4.40 18.37 11.50
N THR A 285 5.09 19.04 10.57
CA THR A 285 5.77 20.34 10.79
C THR A 285 4.78 21.48 11.01
N ALA A 286 3.59 21.42 10.40
CA ALA A 286 2.56 22.45 10.45
C ALA A 286 1.68 22.41 11.71
N GLY A 287 2.05 21.63 12.73
CA GLY A 287 1.30 21.59 13.98
C GLY A 287 0.02 20.74 13.94
N THR A 288 -0.17 19.88 12.93
CA THR A 288 -1.37 19.04 12.80
C THR A 288 -1.07 17.56 13.05
N VAL A 289 -2.11 16.73 12.96
CA VAL A 289 -2.02 15.27 12.92
C VAL A 289 -2.75 14.75 11.68
N ARG A 290 -2.33 13.56 11.20
CA ARG A 290 -2.85 12.95 9.96
C ARG A 290 -4.22 12.30 10.16
N LEU A 291 -5.21 13.12 10.52
CA LEU A 291 -6.57 12.74 10.94
C LEU A 291 -7.30 11.98 9.84
N ARG A 292 -7.17 12.42 8.58
CA ARG A 292 -8.01 11.96 7.47
C ARG A 292 -7.72 10.52 7.08
N ARG A 293 -6.50 10.05 7.30
CA ARG A 293 -6.07 8.65 7.09
C ARG A 293 -6.84 7.62 7.93
N GLY A 294 -7.60 8.05 8.94
CA GLY A 294 -8.50 7.20 9.71
C GLY A 294 -9.90 7.01 9.09
N LEU A 295 -10.23 7.75 8.03
CA LEU A 295 -11.53 7.68 7.34
C LEU A 295 -11.58 6.49 6.37
N TYR A 296 -11.31 5.28 6.89
CA TYR A 296 -11.15 4.07 6.09
C TYR A 296 -12.33 3.77 5.17
N GLU A 297 -13.54 4.07 5.64
CA GLU A 297 -14.78 3.89 4.88
C GLU A 297 -14.78 4.66 3.56
N VAL A 298 -14.30 5.91 3.56
CA VAL A 298 -14.28 6.77 2.37
C VAL A 298 -13.40 6.13 1.30
N PHE A 299 -12.17 5.78 1.68
CA PHE A 299 -11.21 5.19 0.76
C PHE A 299 -11.65 3.80 0.29
N LEU A 300 -12.11 2.94 1.19
CA LEU A 300 -12.51 1.58 0.82
C LEU A 300 -13.77 1.58 -0.06
N ARG A 301 -14.73 2.48 0.16
CA ARG A 301 -15.93 2.61 -0.67
C ARG A 301 -15.56 2.93 -2.12
N ASP A 302 -14.65 3.86 -2.32
CA ASP A 302 -14.15 4.22 -3.65
C ASP A 302 -13.41 3.06 -4.31
N TRP A 303 -12.58 2.33 -3.56
CA TRP A 303 -11.89 1.16 -4.10
C TRP A 303 -12.86 0.05 -4.51
N LEU A 304 -13.93 -0.17 -3.74
CA LEU A 304 -14.99 -1.15 -4.04
C LEU A 304 -15.93 -0.71 -5.18
N SER A 305 -15.98 0.58 -5.52
CA SER A 305 -16.73 1.04 -6.70
C SER A 305 -15.96 0.81 -8.00
N ILE A 306 -14.62 0.74 -7.93
CA ILE A 306 -13.72 0.55 -9.07
C ILE A 306 -13.35 -0.92 -9.27
N PHE A 307 -13.10 -1.65 -8.18
CA PHE A 307 -12.73 -3.06 -8.20
C PHE A 307 -13.82 -3.94 -7.60
N PRO A 308 -14.09 -5.10 -8.23
CA PRO A 308 -14.91 -6.16 -7.66
C PRO A 308 -14.51 -6.53 -6.22
N ARG A 309 -15.52 -6.84 -5.39
CA ARG A 309 -15.34 -7.15 -3.96
C ARG A 309 -14.40 -8.32 -3.70
N ASP A 310 -14.38 -9.31 -4.59
CA ASP A 310 -13.53 -10.50 -4.55
C ASP A 310 -12.07 -10.22 -4.93
N GLN A 311 -11.76 -9.05 -5.50
CA GLN A 311 -10.39 -8.58 -5.72
C GLN A 311 -9.80 -7.82 -4.52
N ILE A 312 -10.57 -7.59 -3.45
CA ILE A 312 -10.13 -6.84 -2.26
C ILE A 312 -10.32 -7.70 -1.00
N LEU A 313 -9.23 -8.20 -0.43
CA LEU A 313 -9.25 -8.84 0.88
C LEU A 313 -9.09 -7.80 1.99
N VAL A 314 -10.12 -7.63 2.81
CA VAL A 314 -10.05 -6.81 4.03
C VAL A 314 -9.88 -7.71 5.24
N GLN A 315 -8.80 -7.50 5.99
CA GLN A 315 -8.45 -8.31 7.15
C GLN A 315 -8.24 -7.47 8.40
N ARG A 316 -8.70 -8.02 9.53
CA ARG A 316 -8.42 -7.50 10.86
C ARG A 316 -7.16 -8.12 11.43
N LEU A 317 -6.27 -7.31 11.99
CA LEU A 317 -5.02 -7.76 12.57
C LEU A 317 -5.21 -8.44 13.94
N GLU A 318 -6.32 -8.23 14.63
CA GLU A 318 -6.69 -8.95 15.86
C GLU A 318 -6.98 -10.40 15.54
N ASP A 319 -7.73 -10.63 14.46
CA ASP A 319 -8.01 -11.97 13.98
C ASP A 319 -6.70 -12.66 13.64
N HIS A 320 -5.77 -11.93 13.02
CA HIS A 320 -4.44 -12.45 12.73
C HIS A 320 -3.57 -12.65 13.97
N SER A 321 -3.66 -11.77 14.97
CA SER A 321 -2.89 -11.91 16.22
C SER A 321 -3.40 -13.06 17.08
N LYS A 322 -4.71 -13.32 17.06
CA LYS A 322 -5.37 -14.41 17.78
C LYS A 322 -5.18 -15.74 17.07
N ASP A 323 -5.34 -15.73 15.74
CA ASP A 323 -5.24 -16.91 14.90
C ASP A 323 -4.51 -16.58 13.58
N PRO A 324 -3.16 -16.53 13.63
CA PRO A 324 -2.35 -16.31 12.44
C PRO A 324 -2.54 -17.40 11.40
N ASN A 325 -2.88 -18.62 11.83
CA ASN A 325 -3.07 -19.77 10.94
C ASN A 325 -4.25 -19.53 10.01
N THR A 326 -5.46 -19.34 10.57
CA THR A 326 -6.68 -19.12 9.77
C THR A 326 -6.58 -17.89 8.88
N THR A 327 -6.04 -16.79 9.41
CA THR A 327 -5.93 -15.55 8.65
C THR A 327 -4.89 -15.60 7.53
N MET A 328 -3.75 -16.25 7.74
CA MET A 328 -2.78 -16.47 6.66
C MET A 328 -3.28 -17.48 5.65
N THR A 329 -3.99 -18.55 6.06
CA THR A 329 -4.65 -19.45 5.11
C THR A 329 -5.61 -18.69 4.20
N ARG A 330 -6.41 -17.76 4.75
CA ARG A 330 -7.27 -16.89 3.95
C ARG A 330 -6.48 -16.02 2.97
N VAL A 331 -5.34 -15.46 3.39
CA VAL A 331 -4.46 -14.67 2.53
C VAL A 331 -3.87 -15.51 1.39
N LEU A 332 -3.37 -16.71 1.70
CA LEU A 332 -2.79 -17.62 0.70
C LEU A 332 -3.86 -18.07 -0.31
N ASN A 333 -5.05 -18.44 0.16
CA ASN A 333 -6.18 -18.81 -0.70
C ASN A 333 -6.61 -17.63 -1.59
N PHE A 334 -6.70 -16.42 -1.03
CA PHE A 334 -7.00 -15.22 -1.80
C PHE A 334 -5.98 -14.94 -2.90
N LEU A 335 -4.70 -15.28 -2.68
CA LEU A 335 -3.63 -15.15 -3.67
C LEU A 335 -3.49 -16.39 -4.59
N ASP A 336 -4.43 -17.34 -4.52
CA ASP A 336 -4.39 -18.61 -5.23
C ASP A 336 -3.07 -19.39 -5.00
N LEU A 337 -2.49 -19.30 -3.81
CA LEU A 337 -1.26 -19.99 -3.45
C LEU A 337 -1.55 -21.41 -2.94
N GLY A 338 -0.68 -22.35 -3.32
CA GLY A 338 -0.76 -23.74 -2.90
C GLY A 338 -0.45 -23.96 -1.40
N PRO A 339 -0.54 -25.21 -0.91
CA PRO A 339 -0.24 -25.52 0.47
C PRO A 339 1.26 -25.41 0.78
N VAL A 340 1.58 -24.85 1.95
CA VAL A 340 2.96 -24.77 2.46
C VAL A 340 3.42 -26.15 2.93
N ARG A 341 4.45 -26.72 2.28
CA ARG A 341 4.93 -28.08 2.57
C ARG A 341 6.03 -28.14 3.63
N LYS A 342 7.05 -27.29 3.54
CA LYS A 342 8.21 -27.32 4.45
C LYS A 342 7.86 -26.75 5.82
N ARG A 343 8.34 -27.39 6.88
CA ARG A 343 8.09 -26.98 8.28
C ARG A 343 8.63 -25.58 8.58
N ALA A 344 9.85 -25.27 8.15
CA ALA A 344 10.45 -23.95 8.34
C ALA A 344 9.60 -22.82 7.74
N ASP A 345 9.05 -23.04 6.54
CA ASP A 345 8.15 -22.09 5.87
C ASP A 345 6.84 -21.94 6.67
N LYS A 346 6.29 -23.05 7.20
CA LYS A 346 5.10 -22.99 8.06
C LYS A 346 5.32 -22.14 9.31
N ASP A 347 6.45 -22.32 9.99
CA ASP A 347 6.76 -21.57 11.21
C ASP A 347 6.93 -20.07 10.91
N ALA A 348 7.54 -19.72 9.77
CA ALA A 348 7.72 -18.33 9.35
C ALA A 348 6.41 -17.67 8.87
N ILE A 349 5.52 -18.43 8.21
CA ILE A 349 4.25 -17.92 7.66
C ILE A 349 3.17 -17.85 8.75
N PHE A 350 3.00 -18.91 9.53
CA PHE A 350 1.89 -19.09 10.47
C PHE A 350 2.28 -18.89 11.94
N GLY A 351 3.57 -18.70 12.25
CA GLY A 351 4.03 -18.54 13.63
C GLY A 351 3.58 -17.23 14.28
N PHE A 352 3.58 -17.16 15.60
CA PHE A 352 3.19 -15.95 16.36
C PHE A 352 4.28 -14.86 16.40
N HIS A 353 5.42 -15.06 15.74
CA HIS A 353 6.52 -14.10 15.73
C HIS A 353 6.20 -12.89 14.83
N THR A 354 6.21 -11.68 15.40
CA THR A 354 6.02 -10.45 14.63
C THR A 354 7.36 -9.83 14.23
N LYS A 355 7.58 -9.52 12.95
CA LYS A 355 8.69 -8.63 12.54
C LYS A 355 8.38 -7.19 12.92
N ASN A 356 9.39 -6.47 13.41
CA ASN A 356 9.28 -5.09 13.90
C ASN A 356 8.39 -4.90 15.13
N SER A 357 8.43 -5.82 16.10
CA SER A 357 8.07 -5.48 17.48
C SER A 357 9.12 -4.50 18.01
N GLN A 358 9.05 -3.22 17.64
CA GLN A 358 9.93 -2.20 18.20
C GLN A 358 9.68 -2.10 19.71
N LYS A 359 10.46 -2.84 20.50
CA LYS A 359 10.74 -2.52 21.90
C LYS A 359 11.69 -1.32 21.87
N LYS A 360 11.17 -0.08 21.84
CA LYS A 360 11.94 1.13 22.24
C LYS A 360 11.10 2.41 22.27
N HIS A 361 11.11 3.06 23.45
CA HIS A 361 10.79 4.47 23.74
C HIS A 361 9.35 4.98 23.55
N TYR A 362 8.38 4.39 24.25
CA TYR A 362 7.08 5.05 24.51
C TYR A 362 7.05 5.82 25.84
N ASP A 363 8.14 5.79 26.59
CA ASP A 363 8.13 6.08 28.02
C ASP A 363 8.04 7.58 28.36
N SER A 364 8.53 8.46 27.47
CA SER A 364 8.64 9.89 27.81
C SER A 364 7.47 10.78 27.35
N SER A 365 6.52 10.28 26.57
CA SER A 365 5.42 11.09 26.00
C SER A 365 4.04 10.85 26.64
N GLY A 366 3.95 9.93 27.60
CA GLY A 366 2.71 9.59 28.31
C GLY A 366 1.71 8.80 27.46
N GLN A 367 0.56 8.48 28.06
CA GLN A 367 -0.60 7.94 27.34
C GLN A 367 -1.47 9.08 26.80
N MET A 368 -2.18 8.84 25.69
CA MET A 368 -3.18 9.78 25.15
C MET A 368 -4.21 10.13 26.22
N LEU A 369 -4.51 11.44 26.37
CA LEU A 369 -5.48 11.91 27.34
C LEU A 369 -6.86 11.25 27.10
N PRO A 370 -7.59 10.85 28.16
CA PRO A 370 -8.93 10.26 28.03
C PRO A 370 -9.89 11.15 27.24
N GLU A 371 -9.79 12.46 27.42
CA GLU A 371 -10.61 13.43 26.69
C GLU A 371 -10.30 13.43 25.18
N THR A 372 -9.02 13.43 24.79
CA THR A 372 -8.63 13.31 23.37
C THR A 372 -9.19 12.05 22.74
N ARG A 373 -9.14 10.93 23.47
CA ARG A 373 -9.68 9.64 23.03
C ARG A 373 -11.20 9.72 22.81
N ARG A 374 -11.94 10.33 23.74
CA ARG A 374 -13.39 10.50 23.65
C ARG A 374 -13.76 11.32 22.41
N ILE A 375 -13.09 12.46 22.21
CA ILE A 375 -13.30 13.35 21.05
C ILE A 375 -13.05 12.62 19.72
N LEU A 376 -11.93 11.90 19.61
CA LEU A 376 -11.59 11.18 18.39
C LEU A 376 -12.55 10.00 18.13
N ASN A 377 -12.95 9.27 19.18
CA ASN A 377 -13.93 8.19 19.04
C ASN A 377 -15.28 8.72 18.55
N GLU A 378 -15.73 9.85 19.09
CA GLU A 378 -16.97 10.51 18.66
C GLU A 378 -16.86 10.98 17.20
N PHE A 379 -15.72 11.56 16.81
CA PHE A 379 -15.46 11.95 15.43
C PHE A 379 -15.50 10.76 14.47
N TYR A 380 -14.82 9.65 14.79
CA TYR A 380 -14.73 8.50 13.90
C TYR A 380 -15.97 7.60 13.89
N ARG A 381 -16.81 7.63 14.94
CA ARG A 381 -17.99 6.77 15.09
C ARG A 381 -18.86 6.63 13.82
N PRO A 382 -19.36 7.72 13.19
CA PRO A 382 -20.21 7.58 12.00
C PRO A 382 -19.50 6.94 10.80
N TYR A 383 -18.19 7.10 10.68
CA TYR A 383 -17.39 6.47 9.61
C TYR A 383 -17.18 4.99 9.88
N ASN A 384 -17.01 4.61 11.16
CA ASN A 384 -16.86 3.22 11.58
C ASN A 384 -18.17 2.43 11.40
N GLU A 385 -19.30 3.07 11.68
CA GLU A 385 -20.65 2.52 11.44
C GLU A 385 -20.85 2.19 9.96
N ARG A 386 -20.57 3.16 9.07
CA ARG A 386 -20.65 2.94 7.62
C ARG A 386 -19.62 1.92 7.11
N LEU A 387 -18.44 1.83 7.73
CA LEU A 387 -17.45 0.80 7.38
C LEU A 387 -17.96 -0.60 7.74
N ALA A 388 -18.54 -0.75 8.93
CA ALA A 388 -19.10 -2.01 9.40
C ALA A 388 -20.25 -2.47 8.50
N GLU A 389 -21.10 -1.54 8.07
CA GLU A 389 -22.14 -1.80 7.07
C GLU A 389 -21.54 -2.20 5.71
N LEU A 390 -20.59 -1.42 5.18
CA LEU A 390 -19.92 -1.67 3.90
C LEU A 390 -19.25 -3.05 3.85
N LEU A 391 -18.72 -3.52 4.98
CA LEU A 391 -18.06 -4.82 5.11
C LEU A 391 -18.98 -5.92 5.62
N ASN A 392 -20.24 -5.62 5.91
CA ASN A 392 -21.18 -6.49 6.60
C ASN A 392 -20.55 -7.20 7.82
N ASN A 393 -19.87 -6.42 8.66
CA ASN A 393 -19.10 -6.94 9.79
C ASN A 393 -19.04 -5.92 10.93
N THR A 394 -19.81 -6.19 11.99
CA THR A 394 -19.94 -5.33 13.18
C THR A 394 -18.65 -5.19 13.97
N HIS A 395 -17.66 -6.06 13.76
CA HIS A 395 -16.37 -5.92 14.43
C HIS A 395 -15.59 -4.66 14.01
N PHE A 396 -15.95 -4.03 12.89
CA PHE A 396 -15.40 -2.73 12.47
C PHE A 396 -16.07 -1.52 13.15
N LEU A 397 -17.09 -1.72 14.00
CA LEU A 397 -17.61 -0.66 14.86
C LEU A 397 -16.61 -0.24 15.93
N TRP A 398 -15.67 -1.14 16.25
CA TRP A 398 -14.69 -0.96 17.32
C TRP A 398 -15.30 -0.61 18.69
N GLN A 399 -16.56 -1.01 18.90
CA GLN A 399 -17.21 -0.95 20.19
C GLN A 399 -16.63 -2.04 21.11
N LYS A 400 -16.50 -1.75 22.41
CA LYS A 400 -16.19 -2.79 23.39
C LYS A 400 -17.36 -3.78 23.35
N ASN A 401 -17.10 -5.09 23.37
CA ASN A 401 -18.13 -6.01 23.81
C ASN A 401 -18.48 -5.58 25.24
N SER A 402 -19.65 -4.99 25.44
CA SER A 402 -20.31 -4.94 26.74
C SER A 402 -20.64 -6.38 27.11
N SER A 403 -19.62 -7.10 27.56
CA SER A 403 -19.79 -8.39 28.19
C SER A 403 -20.24 -8.05 29.60
N VAL A 404 -21.49 -8.44 29.87
CA VAL A 404 -22.20 -8.40 31.15
C VAL A 404 -21.30 -8.78 32.32
#